data_AF-A0A926BC06-F1
#
_entry.id   AF-A0A926BC06-F1
#
_cell.length_a   1.000
_cell.length_b   1.000
_cell.length_c   1.000
_cell.angle_alpha   90.00
_cell.angle_beta   90.00
_cell.angle_gamma   90.00
#
_symmetry.space_group_name_H-M   'P 1'
#
loop_
_entity.id
_entity.type
_entity.pdbx_description
1 polymer ?
#
loop_
_entity_poly.entity_id
_entity_poly.type
_entity_poly.pdbx_seq_one_letter_code
_entity_poly.pdbx_strand_id
1 'polypeptide(L)'
;MVQLLVGCHESLSPPTPFRDTPATIQDSPGADAAAMLPVSGAAAQILANLRARHDGGSADAAARSIALPTAGSLLFPAGEAKGFHRVKGGLTPRFATTDARRAKVVLPDDALASLHIEDVDTGLAVDVVLKDARKAAGLITDGYVVYPQGHASGATLLYRAGATGIEDFLSFTTRPSAPSVAYQLHLGAGVGGLRLVANTLELLDGDGAPRLRVEPPYVVGADGTRADATLAVDDCVVD
;
A
#
# COMPACT_ATOMS: atom_id res chain seq x y z
N MET A 1 -4.57 7.45 21.26
CA MET A 1 -3.95 8.02 20.05
C MET A 1 -3.27 6.87 19.33
N VAL A 2 -3.58 6.67 18.05
CA VAL A 2 -2.92 5.65 17.21
C VAL A 2 -1.90 6.36 16.33
N GLN A 3 -0.72 5.77 16.16
CA GLN A 3 0.40 6.41 15.48
C GLN A 3 0.93 5.55 14.32
N LEU A 4 1.18 6.20 13.18
CA LEU A 4 1.99 5.68 12.10
C LEU A 4 3.41 6.23 12.28
N LEU A 5 4.37 5.35 12.52
CA LEU A 5 5.78 5.69 12.66
C LEU A 5 6.50 5.38 11.36
N VAL A 6 7.28 6.33 10.86
CA VAL A 6 8.03 6.17 9.62
C VAL A 6 9.50 6.44 9.93
N GLY A 7 10.32 5.40 9.92
CA GLY A 7 11.76 5.51 10.14
C GLY A 7 12.53 5.55 8.83
N CYS A 8 13.52 6.44 8.66
CA CYS A 8 14.51 6.28 7.59
C CYS A 8 15.67 5.44 8.07
N HIS A 9 16.24 4.66 7.16
CA HIS A 9 17.55 4.09 7.39
C HIS A 9 18.52 4.66 6.38
N GLU A 10 19.40 5.55 6.82
CA GLU A 10 20.63 5.86 6.10
C GLU A 10 21.51 4.61 6.15
N SER A 11 21.39 3.77 5.14
CA SER A 11 22.23 2.59 5.07
C SER A 11 23.65 3.00 4.70
N LEU A 12 24.57 2.95 5.68
CA LEU A 12 26.03 3.01 5.46
C LEU A 12 26.57 1.79 4.67
N SER A 13 25.70 0.86 4.28
CA SER A 13 25.97 -0.19 3.30
C SER A 13 24.81 -0.23 2.32
N PRO A 14 25.02 -0.11 0.99
CA PRO A 14 23.90 -0.08 0.06
C PRO A 14 23.03 -1.33 0.29
N PRO A 15 21.68 -1.21 0.37
CA PRO A 15 20.85 -2.38 0.10
C PRO A 15 21.36 -2.97 -1.22
N THR A 16 21.48 -4.29 -1.32
CA THR A 16 21.96 -4.95 -2.54
C THR A 16 21.28 -4.26 -3.72
N PRO A 17 22.03 -3.57 -4.60
CA PRO A 17 21.41 -2.73 -5.60
C PRO A 17 20.45 -3.61 -6.38
N PHE A 18 19.22 -3.14 -6.55
CA PHE A 18 18.48 -3.49 -7.74
C PHE A 18 19.38 -3.02 -8.87
N ARG A 19 20.25 -3.91 -9.38
CA ARG A 19 21.35 -3.52 -10.25
C ARG A 19 20.78 -2.75 -11.45
N ASP A 20 20.96 -1.44 -11.40
CA ASP A 20 20.85 -0.51 -12.51
C ASP A 20 21.93 -0.88 -13.51
N THR A 21 21.56 -1.76 -14.43
CA THR A 21 21.90 -1.44 -15.81
C THR A 21 20.86 -0.40 -16.21
N PRO A 22 21.21 0.73 -16.83
CA PRO A 22 20.24 1.56 -17.52
C PRO A 22 19.77 0.73 -18.73
N ALA A 23 18.92 -0.25 -18.46
CA ALA A 23 18.02 -0.72 -19.48
C ALA A 23 17.10 0.46 -19.71
N THR A 24 17.36 1.20 -20.79
CA THR A 24 16.25 1.69 -21.59
C THR A 24 15.24 0.54 -21.63
N ILE A 25 14.17 0.62 -20.83
CA ILE A 25 13.00 -0.20 -21.07
C ILE A 25 12.43 0.38 -22.35
N GLN A 26 13.04 -0.02 -23.47
CA GLN A 26 12.28 -0.13 -24.68
C GLN A 26 11.15 -1.07 -24.29
N ASP A 27 9.92 -0.55 -24.33
CA ASP A 27 8.72 -1.36 -24.53
C ASP A 27 8.97 -2.23 -25.76
N SER A 28 9.70 -3.33 -25.55
CA SER A 28 9.88 -4.37 -26.52
C SER A 28 8.52 -5.06 -26.53
N PRO A 29 7.78 -5.06 -27.65
CA PRO A 29 6.45 -5.66 -27.73
C PRO A 29 6.48 -7.21 -27.70
N GLY A 30 7.45 -7.81 -26.98
CA GLY A 30 7.71 -9.25 -26.90
C GLY A 30 7.84 -9.81 -25.47
N ALA A 31 7.62 -9.01 -24.42
CA ALA A 31 7.54 -9.51 -23.03
C ALA A 31 6.09 -9.84 -22.58
N ASP A 32 5.14 -9.85 -23.52
CA ASP A 32 3.74 -10.19 -23.31
C ASP A 32 3.56 -11.70 -23.27
N ALA A 33 3.75 -12.29 -22.09
CA ALA A 33 2.91 -13.35 -21.53
C ALA A 33 3.47 -13.88 -20.20
N ALA A 34 3.95 -13.01 -19.30
CA ALA A 34 3.97 -13.43 -17.90
C ALA A 34 2.51 -13.74 -17.52
N ALA A 35 2.19 -15.00 -17.23
CA ALA A 35 0.82 -15.37 -16.93
C ALA A 35 0.31 -14.52 -15.75
N MET A 36 -0.89 -13.96 -15.89
CA MET A 36 -1.55 -13.28 -14.79
C MET A 36 -1.71 -14.28 -13.63
N LEU A 37 -1.36 -13.85 -12.43
CA LEU A 37 -1.45 -14.72 -11.26
C LEU A 37 -2.94 -15.03 -10.96
N PRO A 38 -3.25 -16.26 -10.52
CA PRO A 38 -4.62 -16.67 -10.29
C PRO A 38 -5.23 -15.95 -9.09
N VAL A 39 -6.53 -15.68 -9.16
CA VAL A 39 -7.32 -15.20 -8.02
C VAL A 39 -7.38 -16.30 -6.95
N SER A 40 -7.21 -15.90 -5.70
CA SER A 40 -7.26 -16.77 -4.53
C SER A 40 -8.64 -16.72 -3.86
N GLY A 41 -9.31 -17.86 -3.79
CA GLY A 41 -10.57 -17.99 -3.03
C GLY A 41 -10.42 -17.66 -1.55
N ALA A 42 -9.26 -17.96 -0.95
CA ALA A 42 -8.96 -17.60 0.44
C ALA A 42 -8.86 -16.08 0.62
N ALA A 43 -8.20 -15.38 -0.32
CA ALA A 43 -8.15 -13.91 -0.30
C ALA A 43 -9.54 -13.30 -0.49
N ALA A 44 -10.33 -13.85 -1.43
CA ALA A 44 -11.70 -13.40 -1.68
C ALA A 44 -12.56 -13.53 -0.40
N GLN A 45 -12.45 -14.64 0.34
CA GLN A 45 -13.17 -14.82 1.60
C GLN A 45 -12.71 -13.82 2.68
N ILE A 46 -11.40 -13.56 2.79
CA ILE A 46 -10.87 -12.57 3.74
C ILE A 46 -11.41 -11.17 3.43
N LEU A 47 -11.36 -10.75 2.16
CA LEU A 47 -11.85 -9.44 1.74
C LEU A 47 -13.37 -9.32 1.90
N ALA A 48 -14.13 -10.39 1.61
CA ALA A 48 -15.57 -10.43 1.84
C ALA A 48 -15.91 -10.28 3.33
N ASN A 49 -15.19 -10.98 4.22
CA ASN A 49 -15.36 -10.85 5.67
C ASN A 49 -15.01 -9.44 6.17
N LEU A 50 -13.99 -8.80 5.59
CA LEU A 50 -13.63 -7.41 5.88
C LEU A 50 -14.74 -6.44 5.51
N ARG A 51 -15.26 -6.53 4.28
CA ARG A 51 -16.39 -5.71 3.82
C ARG A 51 -17.61 -5.88 4.72
N ALA A 52 -18.01 -7.14 4.97
CA ALA A 52 -19.17 -7.44 5.81
C ALA A 52 -19.04 -6.89 7.24
N ARG A 53 -17.83 -6.85 7.82
CA ARG A 53 -17.60 -6.27 9.16
C ARG A 53 -17.87 -4.77 9.22
N HIS A 54 -17.67 -4.04 8.12
CA HIS A 54 -17.82 -2.58 8.07
C HIS A 54 -19.10 -2.10 7.37
N ASP A 55 -19.78 -2.98 6.64
CA ASP A 55 -21.07 -2.70 6.01
C ASP A 55 -22.24 -2.71 7.02
N GLY A 56 -22.05 -3.31 8.20
CA GLY A 56 -23.04 -3.38 9.28
C GLY A 56 -23.22 -2.10 10.11
N GLY A 57 -22.47 -1.03 9.79
CA GLY A 57 -22.49 0.25 10.50
C GLY A 57 -23.68 1.13 10.16
N SER A 58 -24.92 0.63 10.31
CA SER A 58 -26.05 1.41 10.81
C SER A 58 -27.29 0.51 10.98
N ALA A 59 -27.43 -0.11 12.16
CA ALA A 59 -28.72 -0.64 12.60
C ALA A 59 -29.79 0.47 12.76
N ASP A 60 -29.41 1.75 12.66
CA ASP A 60 -30.30 2.91 12.68
C ASP A 60 -30.70 3.42 11.27
N ALA A 61 -30.06 2.92 10.20
CA ALA A 61 -30.38 3.29 8.80
C ALA A 61 -31.46 2.41 8.17
N ALA A 62 -31.86 1.31 8.83
CA ALA A 62 -32.92 0.42 8.35
C ALA A 62 -34.30 1.10 8.25
N ALA A 63 -34.46 2.34 8.76
CA ALA A 63 -35.69 3.12 8.65
C ALA A 63 -35.79 4.02 7.40
N ARG A 64 -34.82 4.04 6.49
CA ARG A 64 -34.89 4.87 5.26
C ARG A 64 -34.45 4.11 4.01
N SER A 65 -35.23 3.12 3.61
CA SER A 65 -35.06 2.39 2.35
C SER A 65 -35.77 3.09 1.20
N ILE A 66 -35.02 3.84 0.38
CA ILE A 66 -35.28 3.95 -1.06
C ILE A 66 -34.13 3.21 -1.73
N ALA A 67 -34.45 2.18 -2.50
CA ALA A 67 -33.49 1.30 -3.14
C ALA A 67 -32.52 2.07 -4.06
N LEU A 68 -31.24 2.02 -3.71
CA LEU A 68 -30.11 2.34 -4.57
C LEU A 68 -29.17 1.12 -4.62
N PRO A 69 -28.43 0.92 -5.73
CA PRO A 69 -27.61 -0.26 -5.93
C PRO A 69 -26.58 -0.39 -4.80
N THR A 70 -26.35 -1.62 -4.39
CA THR A 70 -25.48 -2.06 -3.30
C THR A 70 -24.16 -1.31 -3.31
N ALA A 71 -24.07 -0.24 -2.52
CA ALA A 71 -22.83 0.46 -2.28
C ALA A 71 -21.94 -0.52 -1.53
N GLY A 72 -20.97 -1.12 -2.23
CA GLY A 72 -19.92 -1.89 -1.57
C GLY A 72 -19.27 -1.04 -0.49
N SER A 73 -18.79 -1.69 0.57
CA SER A 73 -18.07 -1.05 1.67
C SER A 73 -17.23 0.13 1.23
N LEU A 74 -17.58 1.34 1.68
CA LEU A 74 -16.83 2.55 1.36
C LEU A 74 -15.36 2.44 1.80
N LEU A 75 -15.08 1.60 2.80
CA LEU A 75 -13.74 1.37 3.32
C LEU A 75 -12.91 0.43 2.45
N PHE A 76 -13.54 -0.54 1.77
CA PHE A 76 -12.85 -1.55 0.95
C PHE A 76 -13.50 -1.63 -0.44
N PRO A 77 -13.39 -0.58 -1.27
CA PRO A 77 -13.91 -0.61 -2.62
C PRO A 77 -13.20 -1.68 -3.47
N ALA A 78 -13.75 -2.01 -4.64
CA ALA A 78 -13.03 -2.85 -5.60
C ALA A 78 -11.72 -2.15 -6.03
N GLY A 79 -10.65 -2.92 -6.21
CA GLY A 79 -9.38 -2.39 -6.69
C GLY A 79 -9.43 -2.06 -8.19
N GLU A 80 -8.62 -1.09 -8.61
CA GLU A 80 -8.54 -0.67 -10.02
C GLU A 80 -7.78 -1.70 -10.87
N ALA A 81 -6.83 -2.42 -10.25
CA ALA A 81 -6.04 -3.44 -10.91
C ALA A 81 -6.90 -4.63 -11.37
N LYS A 82 -6.74 -5.04 -12.62
CA LYS A 82 -7.39 -6.20 -13.25
C LYS A 82 -6.69 -7.52 -12.94
N GLY A 83 -5.46 -7.44 -12.46
CA GLY A 83 -4.68 -8.56 -11.99
C GLY A 83 -3.23 -8.16 -11.74
N PHE A 84 -2.40 -9.15 -11.44
CA PHE A 84 -1.00 -8.94 -11.13
C PHE A 84 -0.13 -9.93 -11.90
N HIS A 85 1.04 -9.46 -12.32
CA HIS A 85 2.09 -10.31 -12.85
C HIS A 85 3.24 -10.39 -11.87
N ARG A 86 3.88 -11.55 -11.82
CA ARG A 86 5.14 -11.71 -11.12
C ARG A 86 6.26 -11.11 -11.96
N VAL A 87 7.07 -10.27 -11.33
CA VAL A 87 8.28 -9.67 -11.88
C VAL A 87 9.45 -9.95 -10.95
N LYS A 88 10.67 -9.60 -11.38
CA LYS A 88 11.81 -9.61 -10.46
C LYS A 88 11.53 -8.62 -9.32
N GLY A 89 11.55 -9.09 -8.09
CA GLY A 89 11.34 -8.27 -6.90
C GLY A 89 9.90 -8.23 -6.38
N GLY A 90 8.92 -8.82 -7.08
CA GLY A 90 7.55 -8.90 -6.54
C GLY A 90 6.46 -9.00 -7.60
N LEU A 91 5.40 -8.22 -7.40
CA LEU A 91 4.14 -8.24 -8.13
C LEU A 91 3.85 -6.86 -8.71
N THR A 92 3.68 -6.77 -10.03
CA THR A 92 3.24 -5.53 -10.69
C THR A 92 1.74 -5.59 -10.98
N PRO A 93 0.96 -4.55 -10.66
CA PRO A 93 -0.44 -4.47 -11.05
C PRO A 93 -0.58 -4.23 -12.56
N ARG A 94 -1.66 -4.78 -13.13
CA ARG A 94 -2.15 -4.42 -14.47
C ARG A 94 -3.46 -3.68 -14.34
N PHE A 95 -3.56 -2.57 -15.06
CA PHE A 95 -4.78 -1.78 -15.16
C PHE A 95 -5.39 -1.95 -16.55
N ALA A 96 -6.67 -1.63 -16.69
CA ALA A 96 -7.33 -1.69 -18.00
C ALA A 96 -6.79 -0.63 -18.97
N THR A 97 -6.32 0.51 -18.46
CA THR A 97 -5.72 1.60 -19.22
C THR A 97 -4.36 1.98 -18.61
N THR A 98 -3.41 2.37 -19.45
CA THR A 98 -2.06 2.81 -19.03
C THR A 98 -1.91 4.31 -18.93
N ASP A 99 -2.77 5.08 -19.61
CA ASP A 99 -2.57 6.51 -19.89
C ASP A 99 -2.73 7.41 -18.66
N ALA A 100 -3.24 6.88 -17.54
CA ALA A 100 -3.38 7.59 -16.28
C ALA A 100 -2.35 7.16 -15.22
N ARG A 101 -1.39 6.30 -15.56
CA ARG A 101 -0.43 5.79 -14.59
C ARG A 101 0.58 6.87 -14.22
N ARG A 102 0.57 7.27 -12.95
CA ARG A 102 1.51 8.27 -12.38
C ARG A 102 2.58 7.60 -11.51
N ALA A 103 2.30 6.39 -11.03
CA ALA A 103 3.23 5.62 -10.21
C ALA A 103 3.49 4.25 -10.82
N LYS A 104 4.76 3.83 -10.80
CA LYS A 104 5.16 2.45 -10.98
C LYS A 104 5.26 1.80 -9.60
N VAL A 105 4.62 0.64 -9.46
CA VAL A 105 4.47 -0.04 -8.18
C VAL A 105 4.91 -1.49 -8.34
N VAL A 106 5.77 -1.95 -7.44
CA VAL A 106 6.06 -3.38 -7.25
C VAL A 106 5.67 -3.74 -5.82
N LEU A 107 4.56 -4.45 -5.67
CA LEU A 107 4.13 -4.99 -4.39
C LEU A 107 4.98 -6.21 -4.05
N PRO A 108 5.30 -6.47 -2.78
CA PRO A 108 6.09 -7.64 -2.43
C PRO A 108 5.31 -8.94 -2.72
N ASP A 109 6.00 -10.05 -2.94
CA ASP A 109 5.35 -11.37 -3.04
C ASP A 109 5.24 -12.09 -1.69
N ASP A 110 5.96 -11.59 -0.69
CA ASP A 110 5.91 -11.98 0.72
C ASP A 110 5.89 -10.73 1.61
N ALA A 111 5.07 -10.71 2.67
CA ALA A 111 4.92 -9.53 3.52
C ALA A 111 6.21 -9.02 4.18
N LEU A 112 7.29 -9.82 4.25
CA LEU A 112 8.61 -9.39 4.74
C LEU A 112 9.40 -8.52 3.73
N ALA A 113 9.08 -8.59 2.44
CA ALA A 113 9.80 -7.89 1.41
C ALA A 113 9.34 -6.42 1.27
N SER A 114 10.15 -5.61 0.60
CA SER A 114 9.84 -4.20 0.37
C SER A 114 8.76 -4.01 -0.68
N LEU A 115 7.90 -3.03 -0.45
CA LEU A 115 7.06 -2.37 -1.44
C LEU A 115 7.89 -1.31 -2.14
N HIS A 116 7.94 -1.34 -3.47
CA HIS A 116 8.59 -0.31 -4.28
C HIS A 116 7.56 0.62 -4.91
N ILE A 117 7.78 1.93 -4.81
CA ILE A 117 6.98 2.97 -5.46
C ILE A 117 7.92 3.94 -6.16
N GLU A 118 7.63 4.25 -7.42
CA GLU A 118 8.40 5.17 -8.26
C GLU A 118 7.44 6.11 -8.99
N ASP A 119 7.68 7.42 -8.91
CA ASP A 119 6.99 8.42 -9.74
C ASP A 119 7.49 8.30 -11.19
N VAL A 120 6.56 8.08 -12.12
CA VAL A 120 6.89 7.76 -13.53
C VAL A 120 7.52 8.95 -14.26
N ASP A 121 7.14 10.18 -13.90
CA ASP A 121 7.59 11.39 -14.59
C ASP A 121 9.03 11.75 -14.20
N THR A 122 9.38 11.56 -12.93
CA THR A 122 10.67 12.00 -12.37
C THR A 122 11.64 10.87 -12.06
N GLY A 123 11.17 9.63 -11.99
CA GLY A 123 11.94 8.49 -11.50
C GLY A 123 12.23 8.55 -9.99
N LEU A 124 11.63 9.48 -9.24
CA LEU A 124 11.78 9.54 -7.79
C LEU A 124 11.19 8.27 -7.17
N ALA A 125 11.98 7.56 -6.36
CA ALA A 125 11.59 6.26 -5.85
C ALA A 125 11.79 6.10 -4.34
N VAL A 126 11.00 5.20 -3.76
CA VAL A 126 11.11 4.77 -2.36
C VAL A 126 10.80 3.29 -2.24
N ASP A 127 11.60 2.60 -1.41
CA ASP A 127 11.27 1.26 -0.94
C ASP A 127 10.75 1.34 0.50
N VAL A 128 9.64 0.67 0.76
CA VAL A 128 8.91 0.71 2.02
C VAL A 128 8.86 -0.69 2.61
N VAL A 129 9.30 -0.85 3.86
CA VAL A 129 9.26 -2.12 4.59
C VAL A 129 8.37 -1.95 5.82
N LEU A 130 7.33 -2.78 5.94
CA LEU A 130 6.52 -2.84 7.17
C LEU A 130 7.37 -3.44 8.30
N LYS A 131 7.56 -2.69 9.39
CA LYS A 131 8.19 -3.23 10.61
C LYS A 131 7.26 -4.26 11.24
N ASP A 132 7.86 -5.23 11.92
CA ASP A 132 7.14 -6.35 12.54
C ASP A 132 6.31 -7.18 11.54
N ALA A 133 6.62 -7.11 10.25
CA ALA A 133 6.06 -8.01 9.26
C ALA A 133 6.40 -9.47 9.58
N ARG A 134 5.53 -10.39 9.17
CA ARG A 134 5.72 -11.83 9.25
C ARG A 134 5.70 -12.43 7.86
N LYS A 135 6.41 -13.55 7.71
CA LYS A 135 6.41 -14.32 6.47
C LYS A 135 4.97 -14.72 6.11
N ALA A 136 4.46 -14.18 5.01
CA ALA A 136 3.13 -14.48 4.49
C ALA A 136 3.14 -14.22 2.99
N ALA A 137 2.75 -15.22 2.19
CA ALA A 137 2.68 -15.06 0.75
C ALA A 137 1.52 -14.14 0.34
N GLY A 138 1.74 -13.31 -0.67
CA GLY A 138 0.71 -12.46 -1.25
C GLY A 138 -0.36 -13.28 -1.99
N LEU A 139 -1.62 -13.13 -1.58
CA LEU A 139 -2.78 -13.75 -2.20
C LEU A 139 -3.61 -12.71 -2.96
N ILE A 140 -3.95 -12.98 -4.21
CA ILE A 140 -4.56 -11.98 -5.09
C ILE A 140 -6.08 -12.11 -5.13
N THR A 141 -6.79 -11.00 -5.04
CA THR A 141 -8.24 -10.94 -5.29
C THR A 141 -8.68 -9.51 -5.57
N ASP A 142 -9.61 -9.29 -6.50
CA ASP A 142 -10.36 -8.02 -6.65
C ASP A 142 -9.50 -6.74 -6.66
N GLY A 143 -8.31 -6.79 -7.28
CA GLY A 143 -7.35 -5.69 -7.34
C GLY A 143 -6.51 -5.47 -6.05
N TYR A 144 -6.54 -6.42 -5.13
CA TYR A 144 -5.75 -6.46 -3.89
C TYR A 144 -4.69 -7.56 -3.93
N VAL A 145 -3.62 -7.32 -3.17
CA VAL A 145 -2.74 -8.37 -2.64
C VAL A 145 -2.94 -8.44 -1.12
N VAL A 146 -3.28 -9.63 -0.63
CA VAL A 146 -3.65 -9.90 0.76
C VAL A 146 -2.60 -10.80 1.41
N TYR A 147 -2.10 -10.41 2.58
CA TYR A 147 -1.15 -11.18 3.38
C TYR A 147 -1.81 -11.56 4.71
N PRO A 148 -2.38 -12.77 4.80
CA PRO A 148 -3.03 -13.24 6.03
C PRO A 148 -2.01 -13.31 7.16
N GLN A 149 -2.34 -12.68 8.31
CA GLN A 149 -1.45 -12.63 9.48
C GLN A 149 -0.03 -12.12 9.16
N GLY A 150 0.09 -11.21 8.18
CA GLY A 150 1.35 -10.66 7.69
C GLY A 150 2.07 -9.72 8.68
N HIS A 151 1.55 -9.51 9.88
CA HIS A 151 2.15 -8.64 10.90
C HIS A 151 2.25 -9.36 12.26
N ALA A 152 3.17 -8.95 13.13
CA ALA A 152 3.47 -9.61 14.40
C ALA A 152 2.28 -9.69 15.37
N SER A 153 1.35 -8.74 15.27
CA SER A 153 0.07 -8.72 15.99
C SER A 153 -0.95 -9.77 15.51
N GLY A 154 -0.67 -10.48 14.41
CA GLY A 154 -1.62 -11.33 13.71
C GLY A 154 -2.56 -10.58 12.77
N ALA A 155 -2.35 -9.26 12.56
CA ALA A 155 -3.15 -8.48 11.61
C ALA A 155 -2.96 -8.97 10.17
N THR A 156 -4.01 -8.84 9.38
CA THR A 156 -3.96 -9.03 7.92
C THR A 156 -3.52 -7.73 7.28
N LEU A 157 -2.46 -7.79 6.46
CA LEU A 157 -2.03 -6.68 5.59
C LEU A 157 -2.72 -6.81 4.23
N LEU A 158 -3.20 -5.71 3.68
CA LEU A 158 -3.72 -5.62 2.32
C LEU A 158 -3.08 -4.45 1.60
N TYR A 159 -2.71 -4.65 0.34
CA TYR A 159 -2.41 -3.56 -0.59
C TYR A 159 -3.48 -3.52 -1.68
N ARG A 160 -4.06 -2.33 -1.90
CA ARG A 160 -4.89 -2.02 -3.08
C ARG A 160 -4.05 -1.20 -4.04
N ALA A 161 -3.86 -1.71 -5.25
CA ALA A 161 -3.14 -0.97 -6.28
C ALA A 161 -4.08 -0.03 -7.05
N GLY A 162 -3.66 1.23 -7.22
CA GLY A 162 -4.32 2.24 -8.06
C GLY A 162 -3.39 2.78 -9.14
N ALA A 163 -3.93 3.48 -10.14
CA ALA A 163 -3.11 4.03 -11.22
C ALA A 163 -2.09 5.10 -10.75
N THR A 164 -2.38 5.78 -9.64
CA THR A 164 -1.55 6.86 -9.10
C THR A 164 -0.72 6.47 -7.87
N GLY A 165 -0.81 5.22 -7.40
CA GLY A 165 -0.12 4.78 -6.20
C GLY A 165 -0.74 3.51 -5.62
N ILE A 166 -0.66 3.38 -4.30
CA ILE A 166 -1.24 2.27 -3.55
C ILE A 166 -1.95 2.80 -2.31
N GLU A 167 -2.90 2.01 -1.81
CA GLU A 167 -3.46 2.17 -0.47
C GLU A 167 -3.18 0.89 0.30
N ASP A 168 -2.77 1.02 1.56
CA ASP A 168 -2.52 -0.11 2.43
C ASP A 168 -3.45 -0.14 3.65
N PHE A 169 -3.73 -1.35 4.12
CA PHE A 169 -4.63 -1.59 5.24
C PHE A 169 -4.03 -2.65 6.16
N LEU A 170 -4.04 -2.37 7.46
CA LEU A 170 -3.84 -3.39 8.49
C LEU A 170 -5.16 -3.64 9.23
N SER A 171 -5.70 -4.84 9.07
CA SER A 171 -6.90 -5.27 9.81
C SER A 171 -6.51 -6.06 11.05
N PHE A 172 -6.81 -5.51 12.21
CA PHE A 172 -6.65 -6.16 13.50
C PHE A 172 -7.96 -6.83 13.93
N THR A 173 -7.91 -8.09 14.37
CA THR A 173 -9.07 -8.77 14.98
C THR A 173 -9.16 -8.49 16.49
N THR A 174 -8.05 -8.11 17.10
CA THR A 174 -7.93 -7.71 18.49
C THR A 174 -7.14 -6.41 18.58
N ARG A 175 -7.43 -5.56 19.56
CA ARG A 175 -6.67 -4.32 19.76
C ARG A 175 -5.19 -4.68 20.00
N PRO A 176 -4.23 -4.11 19.23
CA PRO A 176 -2.82 -4.36 19.47
C PRO A 176 -2.38 -3.78 20.82
N SER A 177 -1.38 -4.40 21.46
CA SER A 177 -0.82 -3.92 22.74
C SER A 177 -0.15 -2.55 22.60
N ALA A 178 0.49 -2.29 21.47
CA ALA A 178 0.99 -0.98 21.07
C ALA A 178 0.05 -0.35 20.04
N PRO A 179 -0.46 0.87 20.25
CA PRO A 179 -1.31 1.56 19.29
C PRO A 179 -0.48 2.23 18.19
N SER A 180 0.46 1.50 17.59
CA SER A 180 1.32 2.02 16.53
C SER A 180 1.58 0.98 15.44
N VAL A 181 1.74 1.46 14.21
CA VAL A 181 2.28 0.69 13.08
C VAL A 181 3.51 1.41 12.58
N ALA A 182 4.61 0.69 12.35
CA ALA A 182 5.87 1.29 11.93
C ALA A 182 6.28 0.81 10.55
N TYR A 183 6.83 1.73 9.75
CA TYR A 183 7.38 1.47 8.43
C TYR A 183 8.82 1.97 8.39
N GLN A 184 9.65 1.29 7.62
CA GLN A 184 10.99 1.73 7.29
C GLN A 184 11.04 2.18 5.84
N LEU A 185 11.54 3.39 5.60
CA LEU A 185 11.81 3.91 4.27
C LEU A 185 13.27 3.75 3.91
N HIS A 186 13.51 3.26 2.71
CA HIS A 186 14.77 3.41 2.01
C HIS A 186 14.54 4.42 0.89
N LEU A 187 15.10 5.61 1.07
CA LEU A 187 14.99 6.69 0.10
C LEU A 187 15.83 6.33 -1.13
N GLY A 188 15.17 6.26 -2.28
CA GLY A 188 15.80 5.88 -3.54
C GLY A 188 16.33 7.08 -4.31
N ALA A 189 16.52 6.87 -5.62
CA ALA A 189 16.92 7.92 -6.53
C ALA A 189 15.93 9.09 -6.53
N GLY A 190 16.45 10.30 -6.75
CA GLY A 190 15.65 11.51 -6.93
C GLY A 190 15.13 12.15 -5.64
N VAL A 191 15.14 11.46 -4.50
CA VAL A 191 14.69 12.04 -3.22
C VAL A 191 15.71 13.08 -2.72
N GLY A 192 15.32 14.35 -2.72
CA GLY A 192 16.10 15.47 -2.22
C GLY A 192 15.83 15.80 -0.74
N GLY A 193 14.69 15.37 -0.21
CA GLY A 193 14.31 15.59 1.18
C GLY A 193 12.94 15.05 1.54
N LEU A 194 12.58 15.17 2.82
CA LEU A 194 11.28 14.81 3.36
C LEU A 194 10.63 16.04 4.01
N ARG A 195 9.31 16.15 3.89
CA ARG A 195 8.53 17.19 4.58
C ARG A 195 7.36 16.55 5.30
N LEU A 196 7.12 16.95 6.54
CA LEU A 196 5.94 16.52 7.29
C LEU A 196 5.04 17.73 7.53
N VAL A 197 3.97 17.84 6.74
CA VAL A 197 3.04 18.97 6.79
C VAL A 197 1.62 18.47 6.93
N ALA A 198 0.88 19.00 7.91
CA ALA A 198 -0.53 18.66 8.13
C ALA A 198 -0.82 17.13 8.19
N ASN A 199 0.08 16.36 8.82
CA ASN A 199 -0.01 14.90 8.95
C ASN A 199 0.19 14.13 7.62
N THR A 200 0.68 14.81 6.58
CA THR A 200 1.07 14.25 5.29
C THR A 200 2.60 14.21 5.21
N LEU A 201 3.15 13.05 4.87
CA LEU A 201 4.57 12.93 4.55
C LEU A 201 4.76 13.12 3.05
N GLU A 202 5.60 14.08 2.66
CA GLU A 202 5.98 14.32 1.26
C GLU A 202 7.43 13.90 1.04
N LEU A 203 7.68 13.17 -0.06
CA LEU A 203 9.02 12.94 -0.59
C LEU A 203 9.26 13.99 -1.68
N LEU A 204 10.26 14.82 -1.44
CA LEU A 204 10.59 15.96 -2.30
C LEU A 204 11.70 15.59 -3.27
N ASP A 205 11.69 16.19 -4.45
CA ASP A 205 12.84 16.18 -5.34
C ASP A 205 13.93 17.20 -4.91
N GLY A 206 15.01 17.29 -5.68
CA GLY A 206 16.12 18.22 -5.43
C GLY A 206 15.75 19.71 -5.51
N ASP A 207 14.62 20.06 -6.14
CA ASP A 207 14.09 21.42 -6.22
C ASP A 207 13.07 21.71 -5.09
N GLY A 208 12.80 20.71 -4.23
CA GLY A 208 11.86 20.82 -3.11
C GLY A 208 10.39 20.60 -3.48
N ALA A 209 10.10 20.12 -4.69
CA ALA A 209 8.74 19.82 -5.15
C ALA A 209 8.30 18.42 -4.70
N PRO A 210 7.07 18.25 -4.15
CA PRO A 210 6.58 16.95 -3.71
C PRO A 210 6.25 16.04 -4.90
N ARG A 211 6.81 14.83 -4.92
CA ARG A 211 6.59 13.84 -5.99
C ARG A 211 5.79 12.63 -5.52
N LEU A 212 6.10 12.13 -4.34
CA LEU A 212 5.33 11.08 -3.66
C LEU A 212 4.82 11.61 -2.33
N ARG A 213 3.66 11.11 -1.89
CA ARG A 213 3.06 11.51 -0.62
C ARG A 213 2.36 10.35 0.08
N VAL A 214 2.37 10.40 1.41
CA VAL A 214 1.56 9.55 2.28
C VAL A 214 0.45 10.42 2.85
N GLU A 215 -0.79 10.10 2.52
CA GLU A 215 -1.97 10.80 3.03
C GLU A 215 -2.13 10.58 4.55
N PRO A 216 -2.80 11.49 5.27
CA PRO A 216 -3.02 11.36 6.70
C PRO A 216 -3.66 10.02 7.09
N PRO A 217 -3.02 9.22 7.96
CA PRO A 217 -3.54 7.92 8.35
C PRO A 217 -4.78 8.06 9.23
N TYR A 218 -5.64 7.05 9.20
CA TYR A 218 -6.82 6.96 10.04
C TYR A 218 -7.07 5.52 10.48
N VAL A 219 -7.89 5.36 11.51
CA VAL A 219 -8.35 4.06 12.02
C VAL A 219 -9.85 4.01 11.94
N VAL A 220 -10.39 2.86 11.59
CA VAL A 220 -11.83 2.58 11.66
C VAL A 220 -12.08 1.54 12.75
N GLY A 221 -12.91 1.91 13.73
CA GLY A 221 -13.32 1.04 14.81
C GLY A 221 -14.26 -0.09 14.34
N ALA A 222 -14.48 -1.07 15.22
CA ALA A 222 -15.46 -2.14 14.97
C ALA A 222 -16.91 -1.64 14.90
N ASP A 223 -17.17 -0.45 15.42
CA ASP A 223 -18.42 0.30 15.33
C ASP A 223 -18.55 1.10 14.02
N GLY A 224 -17.52 1.07 13.16
CA GLY A 224 -17.46 1.87 11.93
C GLY A 224 -17.01 3.31 12.15
N THR A 225 -16.73 3.73 13.40
CA THR A 225 -16.29 5.10 13.68
C THR A 225 -14.87 5.30 13.17
N ARG A 226 -14.66 6.33 12.35
CA ARG A 226 -13.33 6.78 11.92
C ARG A 226 -12.73 7.72 12.96
N ALA A 227 -11.45 7.51 13.26
CA ALA A 227 -10.63 8.43 14.06
C ALA A 227 -9.32 8.68 13.32
N ASP A 228 -8.86 9.93 13.34
CA ASP A 228 -7.56 10.28 12.75
C ASP A 228 -6.42 9.66 13.57
N ALA A 229 -5.42 9.13 12.85
CA ALA A 229 -4.17 8.69 13.43
C ALA A 229 -3.10 9.75 13.18
N THR A 230 -2.04 9.73 13.98
CA THR A 230 -0.92 10.65 13.83
C THR A 230 0.19 9.99 13.05
N LEU A 231 0.72 10.66 12.04
CA LEU A 231 1.93 10.30 11.34
C LEU A 231 3.10 11.02 12.01
N ALA A 232 4.15 10.27 12.33
CA ALA A 232 5.42 10.82 12.76
C ALA A 232 6.56 10.18 11.95
N VAL A 233 7.63 10.96 11.78
CA VAL A 233 8.85 10.50 11.14
C VAL A 233 9.95 10.45 12.21
N ASP A 234 10.58 9.29 12.34
CA ASP A 234 11.71 9.05 13.21
C ASP A 234 12.97 8.82 12.35
N ASP A 235 14.15 9.05 12.92
CA ASP A 235 15.43 8.73 12.27
C ASP A 235 15.68 9.39 10.90
N CYS A 236 14.91 10.43 10.54
CA CYS A 236 15.18 11.33 9.42
C CYS A 236 14.98 12.79 9.82
N VAL A 237 15.70 13.68 9.14
CA VAL A 237 15.37 15.10 9.14
C VAL A 237 14.15 15.30 8.24
N VAL A 238 13.16 16.00 8.77
CA VAL A 238 12.00 16.48 8.01
C VAL A 238 11.93 18.00 8.12
N ASP A 239 11.53 18.63 7.03
CA ASP A 239 11.14 20.04 6.99
C ASP A 239 9.74 20.26 7.57
#